data_AF-A0A2E2KWA4-F1
#
_entry.id   AF-A0A2E2KWA4-F1
#
_cell.length_a   1.000
_cell.length_b   1.000
_cell.length_c   1.000
_cell.angle_alpha   90.00
_cell.angle_beta   90.00
_cell.angle_gamma   90.00
#
_symmetry.space_group_name_H-M   'P 1'
#
loop_
_entity.id
_entity.type
_entity.pdbx_description
1 polymer ?
#
loop_
_entity_poly.entity_id
_entity_poly.type
_entity_poly.pdbx_seq_one_letter_code
_entity_poly.pdbx_strand_id
1 'polypeptide(L)'
;MWDYSDKVKEYFFNPKNAGALDDANAIGEVGSLSCGDALKLMLKVNPETDVIEDARFQTFGCGSAIASSSALTELVIGKTIDEAGKLTNQDIADFLDGLPPEKMHCSVMGQEALGAAVAAWRGETLADDDHEDGALICRCFGVDEGMLERAIRTNKLTTVEMVTFYTKAGGSCNSCREQVEEILSDINTAMVAEGLIKAEEAFVFGAAPMPVKTKPKGFVIPDQPPAPKLPPQPSAPVQIAMPAAPVAVAEAPVTSARDVIAVTRIIEDMRPIFVADGGNVELVDMEGPKVLVHLSGACSGCQLASLTLGGLQKKITEALGRPMRIVPVAKP
;
A
#
# COMPACT_ATOMS: atom_id res chain seq x y z
N MET A 1 9.48 -6.45 21.57
CA MET A 1 8.84 -7.61 20.93
C MET A 1 7.36 -7.45 21.18
N TRP A 2 6.55 -7.31 20.12
CA TRP A 2 5.12 -7.14 20.29
C TRP A 2 4.50 -8.43 20.79
N ASP A 3 3.46 -8.31 21.60
CA ASP A 3 2.77 -9.46 22.15
C ASP A 3 1.66 -9.89 21.19
N TYR A 4 1.92 -10.95 20.43
CA TYR A 4 0.97 -11.51 19.48
C TYR A 4 0.20 -12.67 20.13
N SER A 5 -1.10 -12.73 19.84
CA SER A 5 -1.91 -13.90 20.16
C SER A 5 -1.35 -15.15 19.48
N ASP A 6 -1.67 -16.31 20.03
CA ASP A 6 -1.27 -17.58 19.42
C ASP A 6 -1.95 -17.79 18.07
N LYS A 7 -3.16 -17.25 17.90
CA LYS A 7 -3.88 -17.27 16.63
C LYS A 7 -3.17 -16.43 15.56
N VAL A 8 -2.66 -15.24 15.88
CA VAL A 8 -1.84 -14.45 14.94
C VAL A 8 -0.60 -15.24 14.51
N LYS A 9 0.09 -15.91 15.45
CA LYS A 9 1.25 -16.74 15.12
C LYS A 9 0.87 -17.90 14.20
N GLU A 10 -0.25 -18.56 14.46
CA GLU A 10 -0.74 -19.65 13.62
C GLU A 10 -0.99 -19.20 12.18
N TYR A 11 -1.73 -18.10 11.99
CA TYR A 11 -2.04 -17.57 10.66
C TYR A 11 -0.82 -17.01 9.94
N PHE A 12 0.22 -16.61 10.68
CA PHE A 12 1.51 -16.26 10.10
C PHE A 12 2.32 -17.48 9.66
N PHE A 13 2.45 -18.51 10.51
CA PHE A 13 3.27 -19.69 10.20
C PHE A 13 2.58 -20.66 9.23
N ASN A 14 1.25 -20.73 9.25
CA ASN A 14 0.43 -21.61 8.42
C ASN A 14 -0.73 -20.82 7.79
N PRO A 15 -0.43 -19.83 6.91
CA PRO A 15 -1.47 -19.00 6.30
C PRO A 15 -2.43 -19.85 5.47
N LYS A 16 -3.72 -19.56 5.62
CA LYS A 16 -4.83 -20.14 4.87
C LYS A 16 -5.02 -19.36 3.57
N ASN A 17 -5.28 -20.06 2.46
CA ASN A 17 -5.63 -19.45 1.18
C ASN A 17 -4.58 -18.49 0.57
N ALA A 18 -3.31 -18.59 0.97
CA ALA A 18 -2.24 -17.85 0.32
C ALA A 18 -2.01 -18.37 -1.12
N GLY A 19 -1.84 -17.46 -2.08
CA GLY A 19 -1.55 -17.77 -3.48
C GLY A 19 -2.41 -17.01 -4.47
N ALA A 20 -2.16 -17.24 -5.76
CA ALA A 20 -2.97 -16.70 -6.84
C ALA A 20 -4.29 -17.49 -7.00
N LEU A 21 -5.32 -16.82 -7.51
CA LEU A 21 -6.60 -17.41 -7.92
C LEU A 21 -6.82 -17.07 -9.40
N ASP A 22 -6.66 -18.05 -10.28
CA ASP A 22 -6.66 -17.83 -11.73
C ASP A 22 -8.06 -17.48 -12.29
N ASP A 23 -9.12 -17.95 -11.63
CA ASP A 23 -10.52 -17.74 -12.01
C ASP A 23 -11.24 -16.70 -11.13
N ALA A 24 -10.48 -15.79 -10.51
CA ALA A 24 -11.03 -14.68 -9.75
C ALA A 24 -11.81 -13.72 -10.67
N ASN A 25 -13.00 -13.31 -10.22
CA ASN A 25 -13.87 -12.36 -10.93
C ASN A 25 -14.10 -11.06 -10.15
N ALA A 26 -13.49 -10.94 -8.97
CA ALA A 26 -13.45 -9.72 -8.18
C ALA A 26 -12.07 -9.61 -7.52
N ILE A 27 -11.36 -8.51 -7.77
CA ILE A 27 -9.97 -8.32 -7.32
C ILE A 27 -9.86 -6.95 -6.66
N GLY A 28 -9.26 -6.91 -5.48
CA GLY A 28 -8.92 -5.68 -4.77
C GLY A 28 -7.42 -5.61 -4.51
N GLU A 29 -6.79 -4.53 -4.93
CA GLU A 29 -5.36 -4.28 -4.73
C GLU A 29 -5.18 -3.00 -3.93
N VAL A 30 -4.38 -3.06 -2.87
CA VAL A 30 -4.11 -1.91 -1.99
C VAL A 30 -2.65 -1.91 -1.53
N GLY A 31 -2.16 -0.71 -1.19
CA GLY A 31 -0.80 -0.50 -0.74
C GLY A 31 0.21 -0.51 -1.88
N SER A 32 1.50 -0.43 -1.55
CA SER A 32 2.57 -0.37 -2.53
C SER A 32 3.85 -1.00 -2.02
N LEU A 33 4.65 -1.53 -2.94
CA LEU A 33 5.99 -2.04 -2.60
C LEU A 33 6.89 -0.93 -2.02
N SER A 34 6.64 0.33 -2.41
CA SER A 34 7.36 1.51 -1.92
C SER A 34 7.05 1.82 -0.44
N CYS A 35 5.80 1.63 0.01
CA CYS A 35 5.41 1.88 1.39
C CYS A 35 5.66 0.67 2.32
N GLY A 36 6.08 -0.46 1.76
CA GLY A 36 6.53 -1.64 2.49
C GLY A 36 5.43 -2.64 2.84
N ASP A 37 4.17 -2.34 2.52
CA ASP A 37 3.05 -3.29 2.62
C ASP A 37 2.15 -3.16 1.38
N ALA A 38 1.77 -4.29 0.79
CA ALA A 38 0.85 -4.39 -0.34
C ALA A 38 0.00 -5.67 -0.21
N LEU A 39 -1.25 -5.61 -0.64
CA LEU A 39 -2.18 -6.73 -0.60
C LEU A 39 -3.00 -6.78 -1.88
N LYS A 40 -2.98 -7.94 -2.52
CA LYS A 40 -3.91 -8.35 -3.58
C LYS A 40 -4.84 -9.41 -3.03
N LEU A 41 -6.11 -9.06 -2.88
CA LEU A 41 -7.20 -9.95 -2.52
C LEU A 41 -7.96 -10.36 -3.78
N MET A 42 -8.14 -11.65 -3.98
CA MET A 42 -8.81 -12.23 -5.13
C MET A 42 -9.99 -13.06 -4.65
N LEU A 43 -11.18 -12.76 -5.17
CA LEU A 43 -12.42 -13.44 -4.83
C LEU A 43 -13.00 -14.10 -6.08
N LYS A 44 -13.61 -15.26 -5.88
CA LYS A 44 -14.49 -15.92 -6.83
C LYS A 44 -15.91 -15.85 -6.29
N VAL A 45 -16.72 -15.02 -6.93
CA VAL A 45 -18.11 -14.76 -6.56
C VAL A 45 -19.03 -15.50 -7.52
N ASN A 46 -20.05 -16.17 -7.01
CA ASN A 46 -21.07 -16.78 -7.83
C ASN A 46 -22.01 -15.69 -8.40
N PRO A 47 -22.14 -15.53 -9.73
CA PRO A 47 -22.94 -14.47 -10.34
C PRO A 47 -24.46 -14.62 -10.12
N GLU A 48 -24.94 -15.79 -9.71
CA GLU A 48 -26.37 -16.03 -9.48
C GLU A 48 -26.78 -15.80 -8.01
N THR A 49 -25.86 -16.01 -7.08
CA THR A 49 -26.15 -15.97 -5.64
C THR A 49 -25.41 -14.87 -4.88
N ASP A 50 -24.47 -14.18 -5.53
CA ASP A 50 -23.52 -13.23 -4.93
C ASP A 50 -22.68 -13.82 -3.79
N VAL A 51 -22.60 -15.14 -3.66
CA VAL A 51 -21.81 -15.84 -2.63
C VAL A 51 -20.35 -15.97 -3.06
N ILE A 52 -19.42 -15.69 -2.14
CA ILE A 52 -17.99 -15.89 -2.32
C ILE A 52 -17.68 -17.39 -2.15
N GLU A 53 -17.31 -18.05 -3.24
CA GLU A 53 -17.03 -19.50 -3.28
C GLU A 53 -15.57 -19.82 -2.93
N ASP A 54 -14.63 -18.97 -3.36
CA ASP A 54 -13.21 -19.06 -3.02
C ASP A 54 -12.64 -17.65 -2.85
N ALA A 55 -11.65 -17.51 -1.97
CA ALA A 55 -10.93 -16.28 -1.73
C ALA A 55 -9.47 -16.63 -1.52
N ARG A 56 -8.57 -15.90 -2.18
CA ARG A 56 -7.12 -16.04 -2.00
C ARG A 56 -6.46 -14.68 -1.90
N PHE A 57 -5.25 -14.68 -1.35
CA PHE A 57 -4.48 -13.45 -1.22
C PHE A 57 -3.01 -13.63 -1.62
N GLN A 58 -2.43 -12.53 -2.09
CA GLN A 58 -0.99 -12.33 -2.18
C GLN A 58 -0.65 -11.04 -1.45
N THR A 59 0.23 -11.12 -0.46
CA THR A 59 0.66 -9.93 0.29
C THR A 59 2.16 -9.86 0.37
N PHE A 60 2.66 -8.64 0.30
CA PHE A 60 4.01 -8.27 0.68
C PHE A 60 3.89 -7.42 1.93
N GLY A 61 4.54 -7.78 3.03
CA GLY A 61 4.42 -7.02 4.25
C GLY A 61 4.93 -7.74 5.49
N CYS A 62 4.65 -7.15 6.65
CA CYS A 62 5.01 -7.76 7.93
C CYS A 62 4.13 -8.99 8.28
N GLY A 63 4.54 -9.77 9.29
CA GLY A 63 3.80 -10.98 9.68
C GLY A 63 2.34 -10.73 10.07
N SER A 64 2.01 -9.55 10.60
CA SER A 64 0.63 -9.13 10.86
C SER A 64 -0.18 -8.99 9.57
N ALA A 65 0.40 -8.48 8.48
CA ALA A 65 -0.29 -8.37 7.19
C ALA A 65 -0.64 -9.74 6.62
N ILE A 66 0.27 -10.72 6.73
CA ILE A 66 0.01 -12.12 6.34
C ILE A 66 -1.12 -12.71 7.19
N ALA A 67 -1.06 -12.55 8.51
CA ALA A 67 -2.09 -13.07 9.40
C ALA A 67 -3.46 -12.43 9.16
N SER A 68 -3.53 -11.11 9.02
CA SER A 68 -4.77 -10.38 8.71
C SER A 68 -5.36 -10.77 7.37
N SER A 69 -4.55 -10.89 6.33
CA SER A 69 -5.02 -11.30 5.00
C SER A 69 -5.54 -12.74 4.98
N SER A 70 -4.85 -13.64 5.69
CA SER A 70 -5.28 -15.02 5.84
C SER A 70 -6.57 -15.16 6.66
N ALA A 71 -6.73 -14.35 7.71
CA ALA A 71 -7.96 -14.31 8.50
C ALA A 71 -9.13 -13.80 7.65
N LEU A 72 -8.88 -12.72 6.88
CA LEU A 72 -9.87 -12.14 6.00
C LEU A 72 -10.43 -13.15 4.99
N THR A 73 -9.57 -13.94 4.33
CA THR A 73 -10.04 -14.94 3.36
C THR A 73 -10.99 -15.97 4.00
N GLU A 74 -10.73 -16.42 5.22
CA GLU A 74 -11.64 -17.33 5.91
C GLU A 74 -12.94 -16.66 6.37
N LEU A 75 -12.90 -15.38 6.73
CA LEU A 75 -14.08 -14.63 7.12
C LEU A 75 -15.06 -14.41 5.96
N VAL A 76 -14.56 -14.27 4.73
CA VAL A 76 -15.39 -13.92 3.57
C VAL A 76 -15.92 -15.12 2.80
N ILE A 77 -15.23 -16.27 2.81
CA ILE A 77 -15.68 -17.47 2.11
C ILE A 77 -17.04 -17.93 2.67
N GLY A 78 -18.00 -18.14 1.78
CA GLY A 78 -19.37 -18.53 2.11
C GLY A 78 -20.30 -17.38 2.49
N LYS A 79 -19.82 -16.14 2.54
CA LYS A 79 -20.66 -14.94 2.67
C LYS A 79 -21.09 -14.41 1.32
N THR A 80 -22.22 -13.69 1.30
CA THR A 80 -22.58 -12.86 0.15
C THR A 80 -21.69 -11.62 0.08
N ILE A 81 -21.56 -11.01 -1.10
CA ILE A 81 -20.82 -9.75 -1.29
C ILE A 81 -21.31 -8.65 -0.36
N ASP A 82 -22.62 -8.54 -0.14
CA ASP A 82 -23.21 -7.55 0.77
C ASP A 82 -22.88 -7.79 2.24
N GLU A 83 -22.73 -9.05 2.65
CA GLU A 83 -22.29 -9.41 4.01
C GLU A 83 -20.80 -9.20 4.18
N ALA A 84 -20.00 -9.56 3.17
CA ALA A 84 -18.56 -9.34 3.16
C ALA A 84 -18.25 -7.83 3.21
N GLY A 85 -18.94 -7.01 2.42
CA GLY A 85 -18.76 -5.56 2.40
C GLY A 85 -19.09 -4.83 3.71
N LYS A 86 -19.69 -5.51 4.69
CA LYS A 86 -19.95 -4.97 6.05
C LYS A 86 -18.84 -5.30 7.04
N LEU A 87 -17.90 -6.17 6.68
CA LEU A 87 -16.78 -6.51 7.54
C LEU A 87 -15.87 -5.30 7.73
N THR A 88 -15.47 -5.11 8.98
CA THR A 88 -14.56 -4.05 9.41
C THR A 88 -13.18 -4.61 9.73
N ASN A 89 -12.20 -3.74 9.80
CA ASN A 89 -10.86 -4.05 10.29
C ASN A 89 -10.89 -4.59 11.73
N GLN A 90 -11.87 -4.18 12.53
CA GLN A 90 -12.06 -4.71 13.88
C GLN A 90 -12.52 -6.17 13.85
N ASP A 91 -13.39 -6.57 12.92
CA ASP A 91 -13.80 -7.97 12.77
C ASP A 91 -12.59 -8.88 12.43
N ILE A 92 -11.67 -8.39 11.59
CA ILE A 92 -10.43 -9.10 11.26
C ILE A 92 -9.51 -9.19 12.48
N ALA A 93 -9.36 -8.09 13.24
CA ALA A 93 -8.53 -8.07 14.44
C ALA A 93 -9.11 -8.98 15.54
N ASP A 94 -10.43 -8.94 15.75
CA ASP A 94 -11.15 -9.74 16.72
C ASP A 94 -11.10 -11.22 16.36
N PHE A 95 -11.21 -11.55 15.07
CA PHE A 95 -11.00 -12.92 14.60
C PHE A 95 -9.61 -13.44 14.96
N LEU A 96 -8.59 -12.59 15.00
CA LEU A 96 -7.22 -12.94 15.38
C LEU A 96 -6.96 -12.91 16.90
N ASP A 97 -8.01 -12.84 17.73
CA ASP A 97 -7.93 -12.61 19.19
C ASP A 97 -7.23 -11.29 19.57
N GLY A 98 -7.33 -10.31 18.67
CA GLY A 98 -6.73 -8.99 18.78
C GLY A 98 -5.38 -8.86 18.06
N LEU A 99 -5.08 -7.63 17.66
CA LEU A 99 -3.77 -7.22 17.15
C LEU A 99 -3.14 -6.21 18.10
N PRO A 100 -1.80 -6.19 18.23
CA PRO A 100 -1.12 -5.09 18.91
C PRO A 100 -1.55 -3.75 18.29
N PRO A 101 -1.79 -2.70 19.09
CA PRO A 101 -2.23 -1.40 18.60
C PRO A 101 -1.37 -0.89 17.45
N GLU A 102 -0.04 -1.03 17.56
CA GLU A 102 0.94 -0.58 16.58
C GLU A 102 0.78 -1.24 15.20
N LYS A 103 0.00 -2.33 15.10
CA LYS A 103 -0.17 -3.16 13.91
C LYS A 103 -1.59 -3.15 13.35
N MET A 104 -2.46 -2.29 13.88
CA MET A 104 -3.84 -2.18 13.42
C MET A 104 -3.97 -1.81 11.94
N HIS A 105 -3.01 -1.09 11.36
CA HIS A 105 -2.99 -0.84 9.91
C HIS A 105 -3.10 -2.12 9.06
N CYS A 106 -2.60 -3.27 9.54
CA CYS A 106 -2.67 -4.52 8.79
C CYS A 106 -4.12 -5.04 8.63
N SER A 107 -4.99 -4.78 9.60
CA SER A 107 -6.41 -5.09 9.45
C SER A 107 -7.16 -4.02 8.64
N VAL A 108 -6.75 -2.75 8.72
CA VAL A 108 -7.29 -1.67 7.86
C VAL A 108 -7.04 -1.97 6.39
N MET A 109 -5.79 -2.29 6.04
CA MET A 109 -5.42 -2.68 4.67
C MET A 109 -6.23 -3.88 4.16
N GLY A 110 -6.50 -4.87 5.04
CA GLY A 110 -7.37 -6.00 4.69
C GLY A 110 -8.79 -5.57 4.35
N GLN A 111 -9.39 -4.68 5.16
CA GLN A 111 -10.71 -4.14 4.91
C GLN A 111 -10.76 -3.32 3.62
N GLU A 112 -9.75 -2.48 3.35
CA GLU A 112 -9.66 -1.68 2.13
C GLU A 112 -9.56 -2.57 0.88
N ALA A 113 -8.75 -3.63 0.94
CA ALA A 113 -8.67 -4.62 -0.14
C ALA A 113 -10.01 -5.31 -0.39
N LEU A 114 -10.76 -5.61 0.67
CA LEU A 114 -12.11 -6.17 0.55
C LEU A 114 -13.07 -5.19 -0.11
N GLY A 115 -13.06 -3.92 0.32
CA GLY A 115 -13.86 -2.86 -0.29
C GLY A 115 -13.56 -2.71 -1.79
N ALA A 116 -12.27 -2.73 -2.15
CA ALA A 116 -11.83 -2.71 -3.55
C ALA A 116 -12.34 -3.90 -4.36
N ALA A 117 -12.24 -5.12 -3.82
CA ALA A 117 -12.76 -6.31 -4.48
C ALA A 117 -14.29 -6.27 -4.65
N VAL A 118 -15.02 -5.79 -3.64
CA VAL A 118 -16.49 -5.64 -3.69
C VAL A 118 -16.91 -4.60 -4.73
N ALA A 119 -16.23 -3.46 -4.81
CA ALA A 119 -16.50 -2.44 -5.82
C ALA A 119 -16.23 -2.97 -7.24
N ALA A 120 -15.11 -3.68 -7.42
CA ALA A 120 -14.77 -4.33 -8.68
C ALA A 120 -15.84 -5.34 -9.13
N TRP A 121 -16.40 -6.13 -8.21
CA TRP A 121 -17.52 -7.03 -8.50
C TRP A 121 -18.77 -6.29 -8.98
N ARG A 122 -19.11 -5.18 -8.32
CA ARG A 122 -20.29 -4.37 -8.65
C ARG A 122 -20.13 -3.54 -9.92
N GLY A 123 -18.93 -3.53 -10.51
CA GLY A 123 -18.59 -2.65 -11.64
C GLY A 123 -18.55 -1.18 -11.24
N GLU A 124 -18.39 -0.90 -9.95
CA GLU A 124 -18.16 0.44 -9.43
C GLU A 124 -16.68 0.76 -9.60
N THR A 125 -16.37 1.84 -10.30
CA THR A 125 -15.03 2.42 -10.24
C THR A 125 -14.92 3.13 -8.90
N LEU A 126 -14.23 2.51 -7.93
CA LEU A 126 -13.51 3.32 -6.95
C LEU A 126 -12.58 4.20 -7.77
N ALA A 127 -12.63 5.52 -7.58
CA ALA A 127 -11.72 6.39 -8.31
C ALA A 127 -10.29 5.87 -8.10
N ASP A 128 -9.66 5.41 -9.19
CA ASP A 128 -8.34 4.75 -9.25
C ASP A 128 -7.19 5.73 -8.94
N ASP A 129 -7.47 6.78 -8.20
CA ASP A 129 -6.54 7.82 -7.86
C ASP A 129 -6.29 7.70 -6.36
N ASP A 130 -5.15 7.11 -6.02
CA ASP A 130 -4.56 7.00 -4.67
C ASP A 130 -4.55 8.32 -3.86
N HIS A 131 -5.07 9.45 -4.38
CA HIS A 131 -5.08 10.78 -3.79
C HIS A 131 -6.29 11.67 -4.15
N GLU A 132 -7.42 11.15 -4.66
CA GLU A 132 -8.55 12.04 -5.07
C GLU A 132 -9.48 12.47 -3.93
N ASP A 133 -9.35 11.92 -2.72
CA ASP A 133 -10.12 12.35 -1.55
C ASP A 133 -9.40 13.44 -0.72
N GLY A 134 -8.78 14.42 -1.38
CA GLY A 134 -8.22 15.61 -0.72
C GLY A 134 -6.71 15.72 -0.76
N ALA A 135 -6.13 16.52 0.14
CA ALA A 135 -4.70 16.84 0.07
C ALA A 135 -3.82 15.64 0.47
N LEU A 136 -2.71 15.40 -0.24
CA LEU A 136 -1.70 14.43 0.18
C LEU A 136 -1.00 14.89 1.46
N ILE A 137 -1.28 14.22 2.58
CA ILE A 137 -0.77 14.56 3.91
C ILE A 137 0.56 13.86 4.19
N CYS A 138 0.62 12.53 4.09
CA CYS A 138 1.82 11.75 4.35
C CYS A 138 2.48 11.24 3.06
N ARG A 139 3.50 11.96 2.59
CA ARG A 139 4.28 11.55 1.41
C ARG A 139 5.04 10.23 1.56
N CYS A 140 5.41 9.84 2.78
CA CYS A 140 6.15 8.60 3.02
C CYS A 140 5.31 7.34 2.78
N PHE A 141 4.02 7.42 3.11
CA PHE A 141 3.12 6.28 3.09
C PHE A 141 1.95 6.46 2.12
N GLY A 142 1.92 7.58 1.39
CA GLY A 142 0.86 7.88 0.41
C GLY A 142 -0.49 8.18 1.04
N VAL A 143 -0.54 8.70 2.27
CA VAL A 143 -1.81 8.92 2.99
C VAL A 143 -2.35 10.32 2.67
N ASP A 144 -3.53 10.39 2.08
CA ASP A 144 -4.28 11.63 1.86
C ASP A 144 -5.25 11.96 3.02
N GLU A 145 -5.89 13.12 2.91
CA GLU A 145 -6.85 13.65 3.89
C GLU A 145 -8.08 12.76 4.04
N GLY A 146 -8.65 12.24 2.95
CA GLY A 146 -9.82 11.37 2.97
C GLY A 146 -9.55 10.01 3.62
N MET A 147 -8.36 9.44 3.40
CA MET A 147 -7.90 8.26 4.13
C MET A 147 -7.84 8.52 5.64
N LEU A 148 -7.32 9.67 6.06
CA LEU A 148 -7.32 10.07 7.47
C LEU A 148 -8.75 10.21 8.00
N GLU A 149 -9.64 10.89 7.27
CA GLU A 149 -11.03 11.06 7.68
C GLU A 149 -11.75 9.72 7.86
N ARG A 150 -11.68 8.83 6.86
CA ARG A 150 -12.29 7.51 6.93
C ARG A 150 -11.73 6.70 8.10
N ALA A 151 -10.42 6.69 8.30
CA ALA A 151 -9.79 5.95 9.37
C ALA A 151 -10.20 6.49 10.75
N ILE A 152 -10.20 7.81 10.94
CA ILE A 152 -10.56 8.49 12.19
C ILE A 152 -12.03 8.21 12.54
N ARG A 153 -12.95 8.40 11.58
CA ARG A 153 -14.39 8.20 11.81
C ARG A 153 -14.74 6.75 12.08
N THR A 154 -14.25 5.82 11.26
CA THR A 154 -14.57 4.39 11.36
C THR A 154 -14.07 3.79 12.67
N ASN A 155 -12.87 4.18 13.09
CA ASN A 155 -12.21 3.61 14.27
C ASN A 155 -12.31 4.50 15.52
N LYS A 156 -12.96 5.66 15.42
CA LYS A 156 -13.10 6.64 16.51
C LYS A 156 -11.76 7.03 17.12
N LEU A 157 -10.80 7.39 16.27
CA LEU A 157 -9.44 7.69 16.68
C LEU A 157 -9.38 9.07 17.35
N THR A 158 -8.80 9.13 18.55
CA THR A 158 -8.77 10.37 19.35
C THR A 158 -7.37 10.84 19.71
N THR A 159 -6.33 10.15 19.23
CA THR A 159 -4.94 10.56 19.45
C THR A 159 -4.12 10.40 18.17
N VAL A 160 -3.08 11.23 18.03
CA VAL A 160 -2.13 11.15 16.91
C VAL A 160 -1.46 9.77 16.81
N GLU A 161 -1.20 9.17 17.96
CA GLU A 161 -0.63 7.82 18.06
C GLU A 161 -1.60 6.78 17.49
N MET A 162 -2.89 6.87 17.82
CA MET A 162 -3.92 6.01 17.22
C MET A 162 -4.01 6.22 15.70
N VAL A 163 -3.96 7.47 15.22
CA VAL A 163 -3.92 7.74 13.77
C VAL A 163 -2.70 7.07 13.12
N THR A 164 -1.53 7.17 13.73
CA THR A 164 -0.30 6.53 13.26
C THR A 164 -0.46 5.01 13.19
N PHE A 165 -1.08 4.41 14.18
CA PHE A 165 -1.26 2.96 14.27
C PHE A 165 -2.19 2.37 13.20
N TYR A 166 -3.18 3.13 12.76
CA TYR A 166 -4.16 2.70 11.76
C TYR A 166 -3.77 3.10 10.33
N THR A 167 -3.05 4.21 10.16
CA THR A 167 -2.75 4.79 8.84
C THR A 167 -1.26 4.84 8.49
N LYS A 168 -0.36 4.58 9.45
CA LYS A 168 1.09 4.85 9.41
C LYS A 168 1.49 6.32 9.27
N ALA A 169 0.56 7.24 9.02
CA ALA A 169 0.86 8.66 8.90
C ALA A 169 1.55 9.17 10.17
N GLY A 170 2.65 9.91 10.00
CA GLY A 170 3.48 10.40 11.11
C GLY A 170 4.48 9.38 11.67
N GLY A 171 4.40 8.09 11.33
CA GLY A 171 5.26 7.05 11.94
C GLY A 171 6.72 7.00 11.45
N SER A 172 7.04 7.65 10.33
CA SER A 172 8.37 7.57 9.68
C SER A 172 9.20 8.85 9.89
N CYS A 173 9.11 9.82 8.97
CA CYS A 173 9.89 11.07 9.05
C CYS A 173 9.26 12.14 9.96
N ASN A 174 8.02 11.92 10.44
CA ASN A 174 7.22 12.85 11.23
C ASN A 174 6.90 14.23 10.58
N SER A 175 7.22 14.46 9.31
CA SER A 175 7.04 15.79 8.68
C SER A 175 5.57 16.21 8.52
N CYS A 176 4.64 15.26 8.47
CA CYS A 176 3.21 15.51 8.33
C CYS A 176 2.48 15.62 9.67
N ARG A 177 3.20 15.58 10.81
CA ARG A 177 2.59 15.46 12.13
C ARG A 177 1.64 16.61 12.47
N GLU A 178 2.03 17.85 12.18
CA GLU A 178 1.19 19.03 12.46
C GLU A 178 -0.11 18.98 11.65
N GLN A 179 -0.04 18.59 10.38
CA GLN A 179 -1.22 18.41 9.53
C GLN A 179 -2.14 17.30 10.03
N VAL A 180 -1.56 16.18 10.48
CA VAL A 180 -2.33 15.08 11.10
C VAL A 180 -3.02 15.55 12.38
N GLU A 181 -2.35 16.36 13.20
CA GLU A 181 -2.90 16.93 14.43
C GLU A 181 -4.07 17.89 14.13
N GLU A 182 -3.95 18.74 13.11
CA GLU A 182 -5.00 19.66 12.66
C GLU A 182 -6.23 18.90 12.16
N ILE A 183 -6.04 17.98 11.21
CA ILE A 183 -7.11 17.14 10.65
C ILE A 183 -7.82 16.34 11.75
N LEU A 184 -7.06 15.74 12.66
CA LEU A 184 -7.63 14.99 13.79
C LEU A 184 -8.47 15.87 14.72
N SER A 185 -8.04 17.11 14.96
CA SER A 185 -8.78 18.08 15.79
C SER A 185 -10.10 18.48 15.12
N ASP A 186 -10.08 18.75 13.82
CA ASP A 186 -11.25 19.17 13.06
C ASP A 186 -12.29 18.05 12.96
N ILE A 187 -11.84 16.83 12.60
CA ILE A 187 -12.73 15.67 12.52
C ILE A 187 -13.30 15.32 13.89
N ASN A 188 -12.50 15.33 14.96
CA ASN A 188 -13.02 15.05 16.30
C ASN A 188 -14.06 16.10 16.74
N THR A 189 -13.88 17.37 16.36
CA THR A 189 -14.89 18.41 16.60
C THR A 189 -16.20 18.09 15.90
N ALA A 190 -16.15 17.65 14.64
CA ALA A 190 -17.33 17.20 13.90
C ALA A 190 -17.96 15.94 14.53
N MET A 191 -17.14 14.95 14.92
CA MET A 191 -17.61 13.71 15.56
C MET A 191 -18.27 13.96 16.91
N VAL A 192 -17.83 14.97 17.68
CA VAL A 192 -18.51 15.41 18.92
C VAL A 192 -19.86 16.03 18.58
N ALA A 193 -19.93 16.89 17.57
CA ALA A 193 -21.19 17.52 17.14
C ALA A 193 -22.22 16.48 16.64
N GLU A 194 -21.75 15.41 16.02
CA GLU A 194 -22.55 14.26 15.56
C GLU A 194 -22.87 13.25 16.68
N GLY A 195 -22.27 13.38 17.87
CA GLY A 195 -22.47 12.48 19.00
C GLY A 195 -21.77 11.12 18.87
N LEU A 196 -20.77 10.99 17.99
CA LEU A 196 -20.00 9.76 17.77
C LEU A 196 -18.95 9.50 18.87
N ILE A 197 -18.41 10.58 19.46
CA ILE A 197 -17.45 10.58 20.57
C ILE A 197 -17.84 11.64 21.61
N LYS A 198 -17.31 11.52 22.83
CA LYS A 198 -17.53 12.53 23.87
C LYS A 198 -16.54 13.69 23.74
N ALA A 199 -16.97 14.89 24.12
CA ALA A 199 -16.12 16.07 24.09
C ALA A 199 -14.84 15.94 24.94
N GLU A 200 -14.87 15.09 25.97
CA GLU A 200 -13.72 14.80 26.85
C GLU A 200 -12.64 13.97 26.16
N GLU A 201 -13.06 13.16 25.18
CA GLU A 201 -12.24 12.18 24.49
C GLU A 201 -11.69 12.76 23.19
N ALA A 202 -12.22 13.90 22.71
CA ALA A 202 -11.78 14.56 21.49
C ALA A 202 -10.35 15.11 21.57
N PHE A 203 -9.59 14.94 20.49
CA PHE A 203 -8.29 15.58 20.36
C PHE A 203 -8.43 17.10 20.26
N VAL A 204 -7.53 17.84 20.91
CA VAL A 204 -7.47 19.30 20.84
C VAL A 204 -6.07 19.71 20.40
N PHE A 205 -5.98 20.43 19.29
CA PHE A 205 -4.72 20.93 18.75
C PHE A 205 -3.97 21.80 19.79
N GLY A 206 -2.69 21.52 20.01
CA GLY A 206 -1.84 22.26 20.96
C GLY A 206 -2.11 21.96 22.45
N ALA A 207 -3.05 21.07 22.79
CA ALA A 207 -3.22 20.61 24.15
C ALA A 207 -2.15 19.57 24.51
N ALA A 208 -1.62 19.64 25.75
CA ALA A 208 -0.73 18.60 26.25
C ALA A 208 -1.47 17.24 26.24
N PRO A 209 -0.80 16.13 25.85
CA PRO A 209 -1.44 14.82 25.79
C PRO A 209 -2.06 14.49 27.16
N MET A 210 -3.37 14.23 27.17
CA MET A 210 -4.04 13.82 28.40
C MET A 210 -3.45 12.48 28.87
N PRO A 211 -3.16 12.31 30.17
CA PRO A 211 -2.74 11.02 30.68
C PRO A 211 -3.87 10.03 30.44
N VAL A 212 -3.58 8.98 29.67
CA VAL A 212 -4.51 7.90 29.37
C VAL A 212 -4.95 7.27 30.70
N LYS A 213 -6.18 7.59 31.17
CA LYS A 213 -6.73 7.07 32.44
C LYS A 213 -7.18 5.61 32.34
N THR A 214 -7.31 5.10 31.13
CA THR A 214 -7.63 3.71 30.85
C THR A 214 -6.36 3.01 30.39
N LYS A 215 -5.76 2.21 31.27
CA LYS A 215 -4.89 1.13 30.77
C LYS A 215 -5.67 0.43 29.64
N PRO A 216 -5.11 0.22 28.44
CA PRO A 216 -5.67 -0.82 27.58
C PRO A 216 -5.83 -2.05 28.47
N LYS A 217 -6.95 -2.76 28.41
CA LYS A 217 -7.10 -4.04 29.09
C LYS A 217 -6.17 -5.05 28.40
N GLY A 218 -4.86 -4.83 28.50
CA GLY A 218 -3.89 -5.89 28.49
C GLY A 218 -4.27 -6.78 29.66
N PHE A 219 -4.59 -8.02 29.33
CA PHE A 219 -4.72 -9.09 30.30
C PHE A 219 -3.47 -9.08 31.19
N VAL A 220 -3.66 -8.72 32.46
CA VAL A 220 -2.61 -8.83 33.47
C VAL A 220 -2.53 -10.30 33.83
N ILE A 221 -1.48 -10.98 33.41
CA ILE A 221 -1.14 -12.31 33.90
C ILE A 221 -0.78 -12.16 35.39
N PRO A 222 -1.55 -12.71 36.35
CA PRO A 222 -1.14 -12.69 37.74
C PRO A 222 -0.01 -13.70 37.94
N ASP A 223 1.12 -13.23 38.47
CA ASP A 223 2.30 -14.01 38.92
C ASP A 223 2.64 -15.24 38.06
N GLN A 224 3.14 -14.99 36.86
CA GLN A 224 3.85 -16.04 36.13
C GLN A 224 5.28 -16.15 36.67
N PRO A 225 5.68 -17.25 37.34
CA PRO A 225 7.07 -17.46 37.72
C PRO A 225 7.96 -17.45 36.46
N PRO A 226 9.24 -17.04 36.59
CA PRO A 226 10.13 -16.85 35.44
C PRO A 226 10.12 -18.10 34.56
N ALA A 227 9.87 -17.89 33.26
CA ALA A 227 9.77 -18.96 32.29
C ALA A 227 11.01 -19.88 32.38
N PRO A 228 10.84 -21.21 32.44
CA PRO A 228 11.96 -22.11 32.39
C PRO A 228 12.70 -21.89 31.07
N LYS A 229 14.01 -21.64 31.15
CA LYS A 229 14.89 -21.55 29.98
C LYS A 229 14.86 -22.90 29.26
N LEU A 230 14.02 -23.02 28.24
CA LEU A 230 14.10 -24.17 27.35
C LEU A 230 15.41 -24.09 26.57
N PRO A 231 16.16 -25.20 26.47
CA PRO A 231 17.35 -25.24 25.64
C PRO A 231 16.99 -24.99 24.17
N PRO A 232 17.89 -24.35 23.40
CA PRO A 232 17.66 -24.07 21.99
C PRO A 232 17.40 -25.39 21.25
N GLN A 233 16.19 -25.55 20.74
CA GLN A 233 15.88 -26.63 19.82
C GLN A 233 16.47 -26.26 18.46
N PRO A 234 17.25 -27.15 17.82
CA PRO A 234 17.77 -26.90 16.48
C PRO A 234 16.59 -26.82 15.50
N SER A 235 16.35 -25.63 14.96
CA SER A 235 15.44 -25.44 13.84
C SER A 235 16.05 -26.12 12.61
N ALA A 236 15.52 -27.28 12.25
CA ALA A 236 15.70 -27.80 10.91
C ALA A 236 15.16 -26.75 9.92
N PRO A 237 15.91 -26.40 8.85
CA PRO A 237 15.43 -25.44 7.87
C PRO A 237 14.18 -26.01 7.20
N VAL A 238 13.03 -25.37 7.45
CA VAL A 238 11.82 -25.60 6.67
C VAL A 238 12.13 -25.13 5.26
N GLN A 239 12.27 -26.08 4.33
CA GLN A 239 12.41 -25.79 2.92
C GLN A 239 11.06 -25.27 2.41
N ILE A 240 10.91 -23.95 2.42
CA ILE A 240 9.93 -23.28 1.57
C ILE A 240 10.42 -23.53 0.14
N ALA A 241 9.77 -24.44 -0.56
CA ALA A 241 10.01 -24.63 -1.98
C ALA A 241 9.66 -23.31 -2.67
N MET A 242 10.70 -22.60 -3.12
CA MET A 242 10.53 -21.46 -4.02
C MET A 242 9.76 -21.98 -5.24
N PRO A 243 8.62 -21.38 -5.62
CA PRO A 243 8.07 -21.67 -6.94
C PRO A 243 9.15 -21.33 -7.98
N ALA A 244 9.25 -22.20 -8.97
CA ALA A 244 10.23 -22.09 -10.05
C ALA A 244 10.23 -20.66 -10.62
N ALA A 245 11.44 -20.21 -11.00
CA ALA A 245 11.69 -18.92 -11.64
C ALA A 245 10.54 -18.56 -12.59
N PRO A 246 10.02 -17.31 -12.54
CA PRO A 246 8.89 -16.93 -13.36
C PRO A 246 9.25 -17.19 -14.82
N VAL A 247 8.51 -18.12 -15.43
CA VAL A 247 8.40 -18.19 -16.89
C VAL A 247 7.97 -16.79 -17.30
N ALA A 248 8.79 -16.14 -18.11
CA ALA A 248 8.58 -14.79 -18.61
C ALA A 248 7.13 -14.68 -19.13
N VAL A 249 6.28 -14.04 -18.34
CA VAL A 249 5.00 -13.56 -18.83
C VAL A 249 5.35 -12.43 -19.78
N ALA A 250 5.00 -12.62 -21.05
CA ALA A 250 5.15 -11.61 -22.06
C ALA A 250 4.38 -10.36 -21.62
N GLU A 251 5.10 -9.31 -21.22
CA GLU A 251 4.54 -7.98 -21.01
C GLU A 251 4.06 -7.45 -22.37
N ALA A 252 2.73 -7.34 -22.53
CA ALA A 252 2.14 -6.51 -23.57
C ALA A 252 2.18 -5.03 -23.14
N PRO A 253 2.28 -4.08 -24.09
CA PRO A 253 2.95 -2.81 -23.86
C PRO A 253 2.02 -1.78 -23.23
N VAL A 254 2.40 -1.25 -22.07
CA VAL A 254 1.88 0.04 -21.59
C VAL A 254 2.65 1.15 -22.31
N THR A 255 2.30 1.38 -23.57
CA THR A 255 2.73 2.55 -24.33
C THR A 255 1.51 3.39 -24.63
N SER A 256 1.07 4.18 -23.64
CA SER A 256 0.05 5.19 -23.85
C SER A 256 0.54 6.15 -24.93
N ALA A 257 -0.22 6.35 -26.01
CA ALA A 257 0.17 7.29 -27.07
C ALA A 257 0.48 8.72 -26.53
N ARG A 258 -0.10 9.07 -25.37
CA ARG A 258 0.19 10.29 -24.61
C ARG A 258 1.64 10.40 -24.13
N ASP A 259 2.23 9.29 -23.69
CA ASP A 259 3.60 9.25 -23.14
C ASP A 259 4.62 9.46 -24.25
N VAL A 260 4.38 8.85 -25.42
CA VAL A 260 5.23 9.02 -26.62
C VAL A 260 5.21 10.47 -27.10
N ILE A 261 4.03 11.11 -27.11
CA ILE A 261 3.90 12.53 -27.48
C ILE A 261 4.63 13.43 -26.48
N ALA A 262 4.50 13.17 -25.18
CA ALA A 262 5.18 13.95 -24.14
C ALA A 262 6.70 13.84 -24.24
N VAL A 263 7.24 12.63 -24.42
CA VAL A 263 8.68 12.40 -24.57
C VAL A 263 9.21 13.04 -25.85
N THR A 264 8.48 12.91 -26.97
CA THR A 264 8.87 13.55 -28.24
C THR A 264 8.97 15.06 -28.09
N ARG A 265 8.01 15.68 -27.41
CA ARG A 265 8.02 17.13 -27.16
C ARG A 265 9.20 17.57 -26.29
N ILE A 266 9.52 16.81 -25.24
CA ILE A 266 10.67 17.10 -24.37
C ILE A 266 11.99 17.00 -25.14
N ILE A 267 12.11 16.00 -26.04
CA ILE A 267 13.29 15.86 -26.89
C ILE A 267 13.41 17.07 -27.83
N GLU A 268 12.32 17.47 -28.50
CA GLU A 268 12.28 18.67 -29.35
C GLU A 268 12.66 19.95 -28.59
N ASP A 269 12.11 20.17 -27.40
CA ASP A 269 12.42 21.33 -26.56
C ASP A 269 13.91 21.38 -26.14
N MET A 270 14.58 20.21 -26.08
CA MET A 270 16.00 20.09 -25.76
C MET A 270 16.93 20.02 -26.98
N ARG A 271 16.39 19.92 -28.22
CA ARG A 271 17.21 19.91 -29.45
C ARG A 271 18.18 21.07 -29.57
N PRO A 272 17.83 22.33 -29.22
CA PRO A 272 18.78 23.45 -29.31
C PRO A 272 20.02 23.24 -28.43
N ILE A 273 19.87 22.57 -27.28
CA ILE A 273 20.95 22.25 -26.35
C ILE A 273 21.83 21.14 -26.94
N PHE A 274 21.21 20.07 -27.45
CA PHE A 274 21.96 18.98 -28.08
C PHE A 274 22.75 19.43 -29.30
N VAL A 275 22.15 20.27 -30.15
CA VAL A 275 22.81 20.82 -31.34
C VAL A 275 23.93 21.79 -30.95
N ALA A 276 23.77 22.58 -29.89
CA ALA A 276 24.83 23.43 -29.36
C ALA A 276 26.04 22.61 -28.85
N ASP A 277 25.78 21.43 -28.28
CA ASP A 277 26.80 20.47 -27.84
C ASP A 277 27.38 19.61 -28.98
N GLY A 278 26.96 19.85 -30.23
CA GLY A 278 27.47 19.15 -31.42
C GLY A 278 26.90 17.75 -31.64
N GLY A 279 25.74 17.42 -31.06
CA GLY A 279 25.04 16.15 -31.25
C GLY A 279 23.53 16.29 -31.44
N ASN A 280 22.83 15.17 -31.63
CA ASN A 280 21.37 15.15 -31.68
C ASN A 280 20.82 13.83 -31.13
N VAL A 281 19.62 13.88 -30.56
CA VAL A 281 18.91 12.74 -29.97
C VAL A 281 17.59 12.56 -30.70
N GLU A 282 17.33 11.36 -31.21
CA GLU A 282 16.07 11.02 -31.88
C GLU A 282 15.39 9.86 -31.16
N LEU A 283 14.08 9.96 -30.93
CA LEU A 283 13.30 8.88 -30.33
C LEU A 283 13.09 7.77 -31.36
N VAL A 284 13.46 6.53 -31.02
CA VAL A 284 13.25 5.35 -31.85
C VAL A 284 11.97 4.64 -31.44
N ASP A 285 11.86 4.32 -30.15
CA ASP A 285 10.68 3.65 -29.60
C ASP A 285 10.61 3.83 -28.07
N MET A 286 9.47 3.49 -27.49
CA MET A 286 9.27 3.40 -26.04
C MET A 286 8.74 2.03 -25.68
N GLU A 287 9.42 1.34 -24.78
CA GLU A 287 9.01 0.03 -24.28
C GLU A 287 8.87 0.10 -22.75
N GLY A 288 7.64 0.34 -22.27
CA GLY A 288 7.34 0.50 -20.86
C GLY A 288 8.21 1.59 -20.19
N PRO A 289 9.06 1.27 -19.20
CA PRO A 289 9.93 2.25 -18.53
C PRO A 289 11.21 2.58 -19.33
N LYS A 290 11.40 2.00 -20.53
CA LYS A 290 12.60 2.23 -21.37
C LYS A 290 12.28 3.16 -22.53
N VAL A 291 13.11 4.19 -22.70
CA VAL A 291 13.07 5.11 -23.84
C VAL A 291 14.27 4.81 -24.73
N LEU A 292 14.03 4.30 -25.93
CA LEU A 292 15.06 3.93 -26.90
C LEU A 292 15.37 5.15 -27.76
N VAL A 293 16.59 5.65 -27.67
CA VAL A 293 17.00 6.86 -28.40
C VAL A 293 18.22 6.60 -29.26
N HIS A 294 18.25 7.23 -30.42
CA HIS A 294 19.43 7.27 -31.27
C HIS A 294 20.24 8.53 -30.98
N LEU A 295 21.54 8.34 -30.77
CA LEU A 295 22.50 9.43 -30.58
C LEU A 295 23.30 9.64 -31.86
N SER A 296 23.33 10.87 -32.36
CA SER A 296 24.09 11.26 -33.54
C SER A 296 25.03 12.43 -33.23
N GLY A 297 26.08 12.59 -34.05
CA GLY A 297 27.11 13.63 -33.86
C GLY A 297 28.10 13.31 -32.74
N ALA A 298 28.56 14.32 -32.00
CA ALA A 298 29.52 14.17 -30.90
C ALA A 298 29.02 13.23 -29.77
N CYS A 299 27.71 13.02 -29.66
CA CYS A 299 27.09 12.20 -28.62
C CYS A 299 27.29 10.68 -28.80
N SER A 300 27.71 10.19 -29.96
CA SER A 300 27.87 8.74 -30.19
C SER A 300 29.11 8.12 -29.55
N GLY A 301 30.02 8.94 -28.99
CA GLY A 301 31.27 8.46 -28.37
C GLY A 301 31.93 9.42 -27.36
N CYS A 302 31.25 10.47 -26.93
CA CYS A 302 31.80 11.44 -25.98
C CYS A 302 31.70 10.91 -24.53
N GLN A 303 32.79 11.01 -23.75
CA GLN A 303 32.78 10.66 -22.31
C GLN A 303 31.78 11.49 -21.50
N LEU A 304 31.37 12.66 -22.00
CA LEU A 304 30.37 13.53 -21.39
C LEU A 304 28.92 13.22 -21.84
N ALA A 305 28.71 12.30 -22.79
CA ALA A 305 27.36 11.91 -23.25
C ALA A 305 26.47 11.39 -22.12
N SER A 306 27.07 10.78 -21.09
CA SER A 306 26.37 10.32 -19.88
C SER A 306 25.74 11.45 -19.06
N LEU A 307 26.32 12.66 -19.07
CA LEU A 307 25.75 13.83 -18.39
C LEU A 307 24.54 14.38 -19.15
N THR A 308 24.63 14.44 -20.48
CA THR A 308 23.55 14.89 -21.36
C THR A 308 22.36 13.91 -21.31
N LEU A 309 22.63 12.60 -21.35
CA LEU A 309 21.64 11.54 -21.18
C LEU A 309 21.02 11.58 -19.78
N GLY A 310 21.81 11.82 -18.73
CA GLY A 310 21.31 11.98 -17.37
C GLY A 310 20.38 13.19 -17.22
N GLY A 311 20.68 14.31 -17.89
CA GLY A 311 19.83 15.49 -17.94
C GLY A 311 18.49 15.25 -18.65
N LEU A 312 18.52 14.53 -19.77
CA LEU A 312 17.32 14.11 -20.49
C LEU A 312 16.50 13.10 -19.66
N GLN A 313 17.15 12.15 -19.00
CA GLN A 313 16.50 11.14 -18.16
C GLN A 313 15.78 11.79 -16.98
N LYS A 314 16.41 12.78 -16.34
CA LYS A 314 15.82 13.54 -15.25
C LYS A 314 14.55 14.27 -15.69
N LYS A 315 14.61 15.00 -16.80
CA LYS A 315 13.44 15.74 -17.33
C LYS A 315 12.30 14.83 -17.75
N ILE A 316 12.58 13.70 -18.37
CA ILE A 316 11.56 12.72 -18.75
C ILE A 316 10.92 12.08 -17.50
N THR A 317 11.73 11.76 -16.49
CA THR A 317 11.24 11.22 -15.21
C THR A 317 10.39 12.23 -14.45
N GLU A 318 10.80 13.51 -14.42
CA GLU A 318 10.04 14.60 -13.81
C GLU A 318 8.71 14.86 -14.53
N ALA A 319 8.70 14.80 -15.87
CA ALA A 319 7.49 15.05 -16.66
C ALA A 319 6.48 13.90 -16.63
N LEU A 320 6.94 12.65 -16.49
CA LEU A 320 6.08 11.46 -16.47
C LEU A 320 5.78 10.95 -15.05
N GLY A 321 6.36 11.55 -14.00
CA GLY A 321 6.11 11.19 -12.60
C GLY A 321 6.56 9.77 -12.20
N ARG A 322 7.29 9.07 -13.08
CA ARG A 322 7.76 7.68 -12.87
C ARG A 322 9.20 7.52 -13.38
N PRO A 323 10.01 6.62 -12.77
CA PRO A 323 11.41 6.45 -13.15
C PRO A 323 11.52 5.89 -14.57
N MET A 324 12.07 6.68 -15.48
CA MET A 324 12.34 6.27 -16.87
C MET A 324 13.82 6.02 -17.08
N ARG A 325 14.16 5.03 -17.91
CA ARG A 325 15.54 4.70 -18.28
C ARG A 325 15.76 4.97 -19.76
N ILE A 326 16.74 5.81 -20.07
CA ILE A 326 17.13 6.07 -21.45
C ILE A 326 18.16 5.02 -21.88
N VAL A 327 17.90 4.36 -23.00
CA VAL A 327 18.79 3.36 -23.59
C VAL A 327 19.22 3.84 -24.97
N PRO A 328 20.52 4.13 -25.17
CA PRO A 328 21.02 4.48 -26.49
C PRO A 328 21.05 3.22 -27.37
N VAL A 329 20.45 3.31 -28.55
CA VAL A 329 20.51 2.26 -29.58
C VAL A 329 21.39 2.71 -30.75
N ALA A 330 22.26 1.80 -31.19
CA ALA A 330 23.06 2.02 -32.39
C ALA A 330 22.16 2.00 -33.63
N LYS A 331 22.45 2.86 -34.61
CA LYS A 331 21.82 2.74 -35.93
C LYS A 331 22.30 1.43 -36.57
N PRO A 332 21.43 0.61 -37.19
CA PRO A 332 21.91 -0.42 -38.10
C PRO A 332 22.66 0.20 -39.28
#